data_AF-A0A9D8A1Y6-F1
#
_entry.id   AF-A0A9D8A1Y6-F1
#
_cell.length_a   1.000
_cell.length_b   1.000
_cell.length_c   1.000
_cell.angle_alpha   90.00
_cell.angle_beta   90.00
_cell.angle_gamma   90.00
#
_symmetry.space_group_name_H-M   'P 1'
#
loop_
_entity.id
_entity.type
_entity.pdbx_description
1 polymer ?
#
loop_
_entity_poly.entity_id
_entity_poly.type
_entity_poly.pdbx_seq_one_letter_code
_entity_poly.pdbx_strand_id
1 'polypeptide(L)'
;MSARTATISRDTLETQISVSINLDGTGQSSFKTGVPFLEHMLEQISRHGLIDIEIKANGDTHIDDHHTVEDIGITLGQAFKEAL
;
A
#
# COMPACT_ATOMS: atom_id res chain seq x y z
N MET A 1 -17.97 -13.38 11.63
CA MET A 1 -17.17 -12.16 11.85
C MET A 1 -17.11 -11.42 10.53
N SER A 2 -17.15 -10.09 10.53
CA SER A 2 -16.86 -9.29 9.32
C SER A 2 -15.37 -9.42 8.99
N ALA A 3 -15.00 -9.39 7.72
CA ALA A 3 -13.60 -9.42 7.31
C ALA A 3 -12.86 -8.17 7.81
N ARG A 4 -11.60 -8.34 8.23
CA ARG A 4 -10.71 -7.26 8.67
C ARG A 4 -10.10 -6.56 7.46
N THR A 5 -10.84 -5.61 6.92
CA THR A 5 -10.48 -4.88 5.69
C THR A 5 -10.49 -3.38 5.91
N ALA A 6 -9.62 -2.67 5.20
CA ALA A 6 -9.63 -1.21 5.17
C ALA A 6 -9.20 -0.70 3.80
N THR A 7 -9.73 0.45 3.41
CA THR A 7 -9.30 1.20 2.23
C THR A 7 -9.03 2.64 2.64
N ILE A 8 -7.79 3.07 2.50
CA ILE A 8 -7.35 4.43 2.84
C ILE A 8 -6.84 5.10 1.58
N SER A 9 -7.17 6.38 1.42
CA SER A 9 -6.60 7.23 0.36
C SER A 9 -5.99 8.47 0.98
N ARG A 10 -4.86 8.90 0.43
CA ARG A 10 -4.09 10.04 0.90
C ARG A 10 -3.57 10.80 -0.30
N ASP A 11 -3.95 12.07 -0.38
CA ASP A 11 -3.57 12.97 -1.45
C ASP A 11 -2.85 14.19 -0.88
N THR A 12 -1.65 14.45 -1.40
CA THR A 12 -0.86 15.67 -1.15
C THR A 12 -0.52 16.34 -2.48
N LEU A 13 0.34 17.37 -2.43
CA LEU A 13 0.87 18.00 -3.64
C LEU A 13 1.87 17.09 -4.36
N GLU A 14 2.57 16.24 -3.61
CA GLU A 14 3.63 15.35 -4.07
C GLU A 14 3.06 14.03 -4.58
N THR A 15 2.06 13.46 -3.89
CA THR A 15 1.55 12.11 -4.17
C THR A 15 0.02 11.99 -4.11
N GLN A 16 -0.53 11.03 -4.85
CA GLN A 16 -1.91 10.57 -4.76
C GLN A 16 -1.91 9.05 -4.60
N ILE A 17 -2.41 8.57 -3.46
CA ILE A 17 -2.24 7.17 -3.03
C ILE A 17 -3.58 6.59 -2.60
N SER A 18 -3.84 5.35 -3.01
CA SER A 18 -4.91 4.51 -2.50
C SER A 18 -4.34 3.15 -2.11
N VAL A 19 -4.63 2.72 -0.88
CA VAL A 19 -4.26 1.41 -0.33
C VAL A 19 -5.52 0.69 0.11
N SER A 20 -5.69 -0.55 -0.31
CA SER A 20 -6.70 -1.46 0.22
C SER A 20 -6.04 -2.72 0.78
N ILE A 21 -6.48 -3.16 1.95
CA ILE A 21 -5.97 -4.38 2.57
C ILE A 21 -7.10 -5.30 3.05
N ASN A 22 -6.81 -6.59 3.08
CA ASN A 22 -7.57 -7.61 3.81
C ASN A 22 -6.61 -8.43 4.67
N LEU A 23 -6.70 -8.26 6.00
CA LEU A 23 -5.86 -8.98 6.98
C LEU A 23 -6.23 -10.47 7.10
N ASP A 24 -7.42 -10.86 6.63
CA ASP A 24 -7.90 -12.24 6.54
C ASP A 24 -7.77 -12.77 5.10
N GLY A 25 -6.68 -12.40 4.43
CA GLY A 25 -6.46 -12.65 3.00
C GLY A 25 -5.83 -14.00 2.68
N THR A 26 -5.32 -14.07 1.46
CA THR A 26 -4.62 -15.24 0.89
C THR A 26 -3.23 -14.90 0.36
N GLY A 27 -2.83 -13.63 0.46
CA GLY A 27 -1.56 -13.11 -0.02
C GLY A 27 -1.62 -12.57 -1.45
N GLN A 28 -2.81 -12.28 -1.99
CA GLN A 28 -2.97 -11.65 -3.30
C GLN A 28 -2.49 -10.20 -3.25
N SER A 29 -1.67 -9.79 -4.22
CA SER A 29 -1.19 -8.42 -4.31
C SER A 29 -1.39 -7.81 -5.69
N SER A 30 -1.63 -6.50 -5.71
CA SER A 30 -1.62 -5.68 -6.91
C SER A 30 -0.98 -4.34 -6.60
N PHE A 31 0.16 -4.07 -7.23
CA PHE A 31 0.92 -2.86 -7.00
C PHE A 31 1.08 -2.05 -8.29
N LYS A 32 0.84 -0.75 -8.19
CA LYS A 32 1.15 0.24 -9.20
C LYS A 32 1.67 1.47 -8.47
N THR A 33 2.91 1.40 -8.02
CA THR A 33 3.55 2.42 -7.17
C THR A 33 4.47 3.35 -7.95
N GLY A 34 4.98 2.90 -9.09
CA GLY A 34 6.03 3.61 -9.83
C GLY A 34 7.45 3.33 -9.32
N VAL A 35 7.61 2.58 -8.22
CA VAL A 35 8.90 2.24 -7.60
C VAL A 35 9.06 0.70 -7.54
N PRO A 36 9.60 0.06 -8.60
CA PRO A 36 9.55 -1.41 -8.74
C PRO A 36 10.18 -2.21 -7.59
N PHE A 37 11.24 -1.68 -6.97
CA PHE A 37 11.87 -2.37 -5.84
C PHE A 37 11.00 -2.34 -4.58
N LEU A 38 10.22 -1.28 -4.36
CA LEU A 38 9.25 -1.23 -3.27
C LEU A 38 8.14 -2.26 -3.49
N GLU A 39 7.65 -2.41 -4.72
CA GLU A 39 6.64 -3.43 -5.06
C GLU A 39 7.16 -4.83 -4.71
N HIS A 40 8.40 -5.13 -5.08
CA HIS A 40 9.04 -6.40 -4.73
C HIS A 40 9.10 -6.65 -3.21
N MET A 41 9.38 -5.61 -2.40
CA MET A 41 9.37 -5.71 -0.93
C MET A 41 7.95 -5.93 -0.38
N LEU A 42 6.95 -5.21 -0.90
CA LEU A 42 5.55 -5.31 -0.47
C LEU A 42 4.93 -6.66 -0.86
N GLU A 43 5.34 -7.25 -1.99
CA GLU A 43 4.95 -8.62 -2.38
C GLU A 43 5.35 -9.63 -1.30
N GLN A 44 6.51 -9.48 -0.65
CA GLN A 44 6.94 -10.38 0.41
C GLN A 44 6.01 -10.26 1.63
N ILE A 45 5.60 -9.04 1.98
CA ILE A 45 4.66 -8.79 3.08
C ILE A 45 3.30 -9.43 2.78
N SER A 46 2.76 -9.20 1.58
CA SER A 46 1.51 -9.81 1.12
C SER A 46 1.58 -11.34 1.18
N ARG A 47 2.58 -11.93 0.50
CA ARG A 47 2.74 -13.37 0.34
C ARG A 47 2.96 -14.10 1.67
N HIS A 48 3.87 -13.60 2.49
CA HIS A 48 4.27 -14.27 3.72
C HIS A 48 3.37 -13.92 4.91
N GLY A 49 2.66 -12.79 4.85
CA GLY A 49 1.65 -12.41 5.84
C GLY A 49 0.26 -12.99 5.58
N LEU A 50 0.00 -13.56 4.40
CA LEU A 50 -1.34 -13.94 3.93
C LEU A 50 -2.33 -12.76 3.97
N ILE A 51 -1.83 -11.57 3.65
CA ILE A 51 -2.60 -10.33 3.61
C ILE A 51 -2.83 -10.01 2.15
N ASP A 52 -4.07 -9.76 1.74
CA ASP A 52 -4.30 -9.24 0.39
C ASP A 52 -4.04 -7.72 0.41
N ILE A 53 -3.22 -7.22 -0.52
CA ILE A 53 -2.79 -5.81 -0.57
C ILE A 53 -2.93 -5.25 -2.00
N GLU A 54 -3.71 -4.20 -2.17
CA GLU A 54 -3.74 -3.38 -3.39
C GLU A 54 -3.18 -1.99 -3.10
N ILE A 55 -2.20 -1.53 -3.88
CA ILE A 55 -1.68 -0.15 -3.81
C ILE A 55 -1.63 0.47 -5.19
N LYS A 56 -2.24 1.65 -5.31
CA LYS A 56 -2.09 2.56 -6.45
C LYS A 56 -1.47 3.85 -5.95
N ALA A 57 -0.35 4.25 -6.54
CA ALA A 57 0.28 5.52 -6.27
C ALA A 57 0.62 6.25 -7.58
N ASN A 58 0.47 7.56 -7.55
CA ASN A 58 1.03 8.48 -8.52
C ASN A 58 1.80 9.54 -7.72
N GLY A 59 3.11 9.63 -7.93
CA GLY A 59 3.96 10.54 -7.17
C GLY A 59 4.99 11.23 -8.05
N ASP A 60 5.71 12.16 -7.46
CA ASP A 60 6.76 12.99 -8.07
C ASP A 60 8.09 12.25 -8.29
N THR A 61 8.05 10.99 -8.76
CA THR A 61 9.23 10.11 -8.97
C THR A 61 10.29 10.64 -9.95
N HIS A 62 9.97 11.73 -10.66
CA HIS A 62 10.92 12.47 -11.49
C HIS A 62 11.89 13.34 -10.67
N ILE A 63 11.57 13.64 -9.40
CA ILE A 63 12.44 14.29 -8.43
C ILE A 63 13.29 13.22 -7.74
N ASP A 64 12.63 12.35 -6.95
CA ASP A 64 13.15 11.09 -6.43
C ASP A 64 11.98 10.21 -5.95
N ASP A 65 12.27 9.01 -5.43
CA ASP A 65 11.26 8.08 -4.95
C ASP A 65 10.81 8.35 -3.49
N HIS A 66 11.39 9.33 -2.80
CA HIS A 66 11.26 9.49 -1.34
C HIS A 66 9.81 9.70 -0.92
N HIS A 67 9.14 10.71 -1.48
CA HIS A 67 7.75 11.02 -1.11
C HIS A 67 6.81 9.86 -1.44
N THR A 68 7.00 9.20 -2.59
CA THR A 68 6.19 8.05 -3.00
C THR A 68 6.33 6.91 -2.00
N VAL A 69 7.56 6.56 -1.61
CA VAL A 69 7.82 5.48 -0.64
C VAL A 69 7.29 5.84 0.75
N GLU A 70 7.55 7.06 1.23
CA GLU A 70 7.10 7.54 2.54
C GLU A 70 5.56 7.52 2.64
N ASP A 71 4.90 8.12 1.66
CA ASP A 71 3.45 8.30 1.71
C ASP A 71 2.70 6.99 1.49
N ILE A 72 3.27 6.03 0.74
CA ILE A 72 2.77 4.65 0.69
C ILE A 72 2.87 4.02 2.09
N GLY A 73 4.01 4.17 2.76
CA GLY A 73 4.22 3.64 4.11
C GLY A 73 3.24 4.20 5.14
N ILE A 74 3.00 5.52 5.12
CA ILE A 74 2.01 6.19 5.98
C ILE A 74 0.60 5.64 5.71
N THR A 75 0.19 5.60 4.45
CA THR A 75 -1.15 5.18 4.04
C THR A 75 -1.40 3.70 4.36
N LEU A 76 -0.39 2.86 4.14
CA LEU A 76 -0.44 1.44 4.50
C LEU A 76 -0.57 1.26 6.01
N GLY A 77 0.22 1.99 6.82
CA GLY A 77 0.12 1.95 8.28
C GLY A 77 -1.26 2.37 8.81
N GLN A 78 -1.89 3.37 8.17
CA GLN A 78 -3.27 3.77 8.47
C GLN A 78 -4.26 2.65 8.15
N ALA A 79 -4.14 2.00 6.99
CA ALA A 79 -5.01 0.90 6.59
C ALA A 79 -4.89 -0.29 7.57
N PHE A 80 -3.67 -0.65 7.97
CA PHE A 80 -3.44 -1.68 8.99
C PHE A 80 -4.11 -1.33 10.32
N LYS A 81 -3.99 -0.08 10.77
CA LYS A 81 -4.63 0.38 12.01
C LYS A 81 -6.16 0.30 11.95
N GLU A 82 -6.77 0.64 10.81
CA GLU A 82 -8.23 0.61 10.65
C GLU A 82 -8.78 -0.82 10.52
N ALA A 83 -8.01 -1.74 9.94
CA ALA A 83 -8.42 -3.14 9.79
C ALA A 83 -8.23 -3.99 11.06
N LEU A 84 -7.46 -3.53 12.05
CA LEU A 84 -7.18 -4.22 13.32
C LEU A 84 -8.29 -4.02 14.36
#